data_AF-A0AAD6RZ12-F1
#
_entry.id   AF-A0AAD6RZ12-F1
#
_cell.length_a   1.000
_cell.length_b   1.000
_cell.length_c   1.000
_cell.angle_alpha   90.00
_cell.angle_beta   90.00
_cell.angle_gamma   90.00
#
_symmetry.space_group_name_H-M   'P 1'
#
loop_
_entity.id
_entity.type
_entity.pdbx_description
1 polymer ?
#
loop_
_entity_poly.entity_id
_entity_poly.type
_entity_poly.pdbx_seq_one_letter_code
_entity_poly.pdbx_strand_id
1 'polypeptide(L)'
;LSSYADIYNYALLDGRRITPTDRSRRNTAGSSIIQAWFNNEACGGEVVAILCHRQPGIPSSENTLLLMVMWMKESDFTPLDGNDEGFIWNTFPELGINTWQYNIYEDPREAGSRPVILPLNEVHCQISRGTLEHTDPKMWITNTMDR
;
A
#
# COMPACT_ATOMS: atom_id res chain seq x y z
N LEU A 1 -12.01 7.70 -25.81
CA LEU A 1 -11.77 7.56 -24.36
C LEU A 1 -10.37 8.04 -23.93
N SER A 2 -9.38 8.14 -24.84
CA SER A 2 -7.98 8.47 -24.48
C SER A 2 -7.59 9.97 -24.45
N SER A 3 -8.55 10.91 -24.47
CA SER A 3 -8.22 12.36 -24.53
C SER A 3 -8.22 13.05 -23.17
N TYR A 4 -8.66 12.38 -22.11
CA TYR A 4 -8.90 13.00 -20.79
C TYR A 4 -8.16 12.33 -19.63
N ALA A 5 -7.53 11.17 -19.85
CA ALA A 5 -6.77 10.47 -18.83
C ALA A 5 -5.47 9.88 -19.39
N ASP A 6 -4.36 10.16 -18.70
CA ASP A 6 -3.06 9.57 -18.96
C ASP A 6 -2.79 8.45 -17.94
N ILE A 7 -2.17 7.36 -18.39
CA ILE A 7 -1.73 6.24 -17.54
C ILE A 7 -0.20 6.23 -17.51
N TYR A 8 0.38 6.15 -16.32
CA TYR A 8 1.83 6.20 -16.11
C TYR A 8 2.38 4.85 -15.71
N ASN A 9 3.59 4.54 -16.20
CA ASN A 9 4.32 3.34 -15.84
C ASN A 9 4.94 3.41 -14.43
N TYR A 10 5.21 4.61 -13.94
CA TYR A 10 5.72 4.85 -12.61
C TYR A 10 5.42 6.27 -12.13
N ALA A 11 5.49 6.48 -10.83
CA ALA A 11 5.50 7.78 -10.16
C ALA A 11 6.74 7.89 -9.29
N LEU A 12 7.12 9.12 -8.94
CA LEU A 12 8.21 9.37 -7.99
C LEU A 12 7.64 9.79 -6.64
N LEU A 13 8.05 9.11 -5.59
CA LEU A 13 7.80 9.47 -4.20
C LEU A 13 9.14 9.48 -3.46
N ASP A 14 9.55 10.64 -2.95
CA ASP A 14 10.82 10.85 -2.22
C ASP A 14 12.06 10.28 -2.93
N GLY A 15 12.09 10.44 -4.25
CA GLY A 15 13.18 9.94 -5.11
C GLY A 15 13.13 8.45 -5.42
N ARG A 16 12.13 7.71 -4.93
CA ARG A 16 11.89 6.30 -5.26
C ARG A 16 10.79 6.17 -6.31
N ARG A 17 10.92 5.15 -7.17
CA ARG A 17 9.91 4.83 -8.18
C ARG A 17 8.83 3.96 -7.58
N ILE A 18 7.58 4.42 -7.61
CA ILE A 18 6.41 3.58 -7.41
C ILE A 18 6.02 3.01 -8.78
N THR A 19 6.00 1.70 -8.92
CA THR A 19 5.61 1.04 -10.18
C THR A 19 4.34 0.23 -9.93
N PRO A 20 3.29 0.34 -10.75
CA PRO A 20 2.08 -0.45 -10.58
C PRO A 20 2.37 -1.96 -10.60
N THR A 21 1.66 -2.69 -9.76
CA THR A 21 1.60 -4.14 -9.80
C THR A 21 0.91 -4.59 -11.09
N ASP A 22 1.63 -5.34 -11.93
CA ASP A 22 1.02 -6.12 -13.02
C ASP A 22 0.69 -7.54 -12.53
N ARG A 23 -0.27 -8.23 -13.16
CA ARG A 23 -0.56 -9.66 -12.92
C ARG A 23 0.70 -10.52 -13.04
N SER A 24 1.62 -10.16 -13.93
CA SER A 24 2.92 -10.83 -14.08
C SER A 24 3.92 -10.53 -12.94
N ARG A 25 3.66 -9.50 -12.11
CA ARG A 25 4.58 -8.96 -11.09
C ARG A 25 4.02 -8.92 -9.66
N ARG A 26 2.83 -9.47 -9.39
CA ARG A 26 2.18 -9.47 -8.05
C ARG A 26 3.07 -9.95 -6.90
N ASN A 27 4.04 -10.82 -7.18
CA ASN A 27 4.94 -11.39 -6.18
C ASN A 27 6.37 -10.84 -6.23
N THR A 28 6.67 -9.90 -7.14
CA THR A 28 8.03 -9.39 -7.38
C THR A 28 8.14 -7.87 -7.38
N ALA A 29 7.02 -7.14 -7.49
CA ALA A 29 7.02 -5.68 -7.49
C ALA A 29 7.11 -5.11 -6.07
N GLY A 30 8.26 -5.24 -5.40
CA GLY A 30 8.49 -4.56 -4.11
C GLY A 30 8.31 -3.04 -4.17
N SER A 31 8.38 -2.46 -5.37
CA SER A 31 8.17 -1.03 -5.64
C SER A 31 6.70 -0.61 -5.83
N SER A 32 5.73 -1.52 -5.70
CA SER A 32 4.31 -1.18 -5.86
C SER A 32 3.59 -0.93 -4.54
N ILE A 33 4.26 -1.20 -3.41
CA ILE A 33 3.62 -1.21 -2.11
C ILE A 33 3.88 0.12 -1.41
N ILE A 34 2.80 0.72 -0.92
CA ILE A 34 2.79 2.02 -0.28
C ILE A 34 2.14 1.93 1.10
N GLN A 35 2.44 2.93 1.93
CA GLN A 35 1.69 3.23 3.15
C GLN A 35 1.05 4.61 3.02
N ALA A 36 -0.20 4.69 3.44
CA ALA A 36 -0.94 5.93 3.63
C ALA A 36 -1.57 5.95 5.03
N TRP A 37 -2.03 7.11 5.48
CA TRP A 37 -2.71 7.26 6.76
C TRP A 37 -4.19 7.54 6.55
N PHE A 38 -5.06 6.75 7.19
CA PHE A 38 -6.50 7.00 7.23
C PHE A 38 -6.97 6.94 8.68
N ASN A 39 -7.69 7.97 9.16
CA ASN A 39 -8.16 8.03 10.54
C ASN A 39 -7.06 7.79 11.60
N ASN A 40 -5.83 8.27 11.34
CA ASN A 40 -4.63 8.04 12.15
C ASN A 40 -4.14 6.58 12.21
N GLU A 41 -4.62 5.71 11.32
CA GLU A 41 -4.13 4.35 11.17
C GLU A 41 -3.26 4.24 9.92
N ALA A 42 -2.15 3.51 10.03
CA ALA A 42 -1.26 3.24 8.92
C ALA A 42 -1.83 2.10 8.08
N CYS A 43 -1.94 2.30 6.77
CA CYS A 43 -2.59 1.36 5.87
C CYS A 43 -1.65 0.97 4.74
N GLY A 44 -1.40 -0.33 4.60
CA GLY A 44 -0.59 -0.88 3.52
C GLY A 44 -1.43 -1.17 2.28
N GLY A 45 -0.95 -0.82 1.10
CA GLY A 45 -1.67 -1.06 -0.15
C GLY A 45 -0.76 -1.32 -1.34
N GLU A 46 -1.24 -2.08 -2.30
CA GLU A 46 -0.59 -2.26 -3.60
C GLU A 46 -1.16 -1.31 -4.64
N VAL A 47 -0.29 -0.53 -5.28
CA VAL A 47 -0.66 0.32 -6.41
C VAL A 47 -0.87 -0.54 -7.65
N VAL A 48 -2.06 -0.50 -8.24
CA VAL A 48 -2.41 -1.28 -9.45
C VAL A 48 -2.46 -0.43 -10.72
N ALA A 49 -2.60 0.89 -10.58
CA ALA A 49 -2.49 1.84 -11.69
C ALA A 49 -2.09 3.22 -11.20
N ILE A 50 -1.43 3.99 -12.06
CA ILE A 50 -1.14 5.41 -11.85
C ILE A 50 -1.80 6.18 -12.98
N LEU A 51 -2.64 7.14 -12.61
CA LEU A 51 -3.56 7.83 -13.49
C LEU A 51 -3.35 9.34 -13.33
N CYS A 52 -3.61 10.10 -14.38
CA CYS A 52 -3.77 11.54 -14.29
C CYS A 52 -4.97 11.94 -15.12
N HIS A 53 -5.91 12.67 -14.54
CA HIS A 53 -7.06 13.17 -15.26
C HIS A 53 -6.85 14.64 -15.63
N ARG A 54 -7.04 14.99 -16.91
CA ARG A 54 -6.95 16.37 -17.41
C ARG A 54 -8.36 16.94 -17.51
N GLN A 55 -8.65 17.97 -16.71
CA GLN A 55 -9.91 18.70 -16.80
C GLN A 55 -9.74 19.96 -17.67
N PRO A 56 -10.61 20.18 -18.66
CA PRO A 56 -10.62 21.44 -19.40
C PRO A 56 -10.78 22.63 -18.44
N GLY A 57 -9.92 23.64 -18.57
CA GLY A 57 -9.94 24.83 -17.70
C GLY A 57 -9.14 24.71 -16.40
N ILE A 58 -8.61 23.53 -16.07
CA ILE A 58 -7.69 23.35 -14.93
C ILE A 58 -6.24 23.35 -15.43
N PRO A 59 -5.34 24.19 -14.87
CA PRO A 59 -3.93 24.20 -15.25
C PRO A 59 -3.28 22.84 -15.06
N SER A 60 -2.36 22.47 -15.96
CA SER A 60 -1.65 21.18 -15.85
C SER A 60 -0.76 21.08 -14.62
N SER A 61 -0.40 22.20 -13.98
CA SER A 61 0.31 22.24 -12.70
C SER A 61 -0.55 21.77 -11.52
N GLU A 62 -1.88 21.75 -11.66
CA GLU A 62 -2.83 21.28 -10.65
C GLU A 62 -3.26 19.83 -10.90
N ASN A 63 -2.81 19.23 -12.00
CA ASN A 63 -3.05 17.83 -12.28
C ASN A 63 -2.31 16.96 -11.27
N THR A 64 -3.07 16.33 -10.38
CA THR A 64 -2.52 15.41 -9.38
C THR A 64 -2.44 14.00 -9.97
N LEU A 65 -1.34 13.30 -9.69
CA LEU A 65 -1.26 11.87 -9.96
C LEU A 65 -2.16 11.14 -8.98
N LEU A 66 -3.04 10.30 -9.51
CA LEU A 66 -3.95 9.45 -8.76
C LEU A 66 -3.44 8.02 -8.81
N LEU A 67 -3.39 7.38 -7.66
CA LEU A 67 -3.04 5.98 -7.50
C LEU A 67 -4.33 5.18 -7.35
N MET A 68 -4.46 4.13 -8.13
CA MET A 68 -5.44 3.09 -7.85
C MET A 68 -4.78 2.07 -6.93
N VAL A 69 -5.36 1.83 -5.75
CA VAL A 69 -4.75 1.04 -4.68
C VAL A 69 -5.67 -0.10 -4.28
N MET A 70 -5.10 -1.30 -4.10
CA MET A 70 -5.75 -2.40 -3.38
C MET A 70 -5.18 -2.43 -1.97
N TRP A 71 -6.02 -2.14 -0.98
CA TRP A 71 -5.62 -2.10 0.43
C TRP A 71 -5.50 -3.50 1.01
N MET A 72 -4.38 -3.77 1.68
CA MET A 72 -4.16 -5.05 2.36
C MET A 72 -5.10 -5.15 3.55
N LYS A 73 -5.68 -6.34 3.76
CA LYS A 73 -6.54 -6.56 4.92
C LYS A 73 -5.69 -6.80 6.15
N GLU A 74 -5.94 -6.04 7.20
CA GLU A 74 -5.23 -6.17 8.47
C GLU A 74 -5.46 -7.56 9.09
N SER A 75 -4.42 -8.09 9.73
CA SER A 75 -4.50 -9.38 10.41
C SER A 75 -4.76 -9.17 11.90
N ASP A 76 -5.86 -9.74 12.41
CA ASP A 76 -6.08 -9.83 13.86
C ASP A 76 -5.13 -10.84 14.52
N PHE A 77 -4.42 -11.63 13.72
CA PHE A 77 -3.50 -12.66 14.20
C PHE A 77 -2.13 -12.05 14.48
N THR A 78 -1.68 -12.21 15.73
CA THR A 78 -0.30 -11.92 16.11
C THR A 78 0.50 -13.23 16.02
N PRO A 79 1.61 -13.30 15.26
CA PRO A 79 2.39 -14.53 15.12
C PRO A 79 3.20 -14.83 16.38
N LEU A 80 2.56 -15.04 17.53
CA LEU A 80 3.13 -15.67 18.71
C LEU A 80 1.98 -16.24 19.55
N ASP A 81 1.70 -17.52 19.35
CA ASP A 81 0.90 -18.32 20.27
C ASP A 81 1.87 -18.98 21.28
N GLY A 82 1.73 -18.62 22.56
CA GLY A 82 2.42 -19.30 23.67
C GLY A 82 3.39 -18.41 24.43
N ASN A 83 2.86 -17.79 25.48
CA ASN A 83 3.52 -16.96 26.49
C ASN A 83 3.58 -15.47 26.12
N ASP A 84 3.14 -14.63 27.07
CA ASP A 84 2.87 -13.18 27.04
C ASP A 84 4.04 -12.25 26.64
N GLU A 85 5.02 -12.72 25.87
CA GLU A 85 6.04 -11.89 25.26
C GLU A 85 5.59 -11.58 23.83
N GLY A 86 4.84 -10.48 23.69
CA GLY A 86 4.22 -10.03 22.44
C GLY A 86 5.17 -10.00 21.25
N PHE A 87 4.59 -10.09 20.05
CA PHE A 87 5.24 -10.02 18.73
C PHE A 87 6.64 -9.40 18.80
N ILE A 88 7.70 -10.18 18.52
CA ILE A 88 9.10 -9.79 18.78
C ILE A 88 9.46 -8.38 18.27
N TRP A 89 8.80 -7.95 17.19
CA TRP A 89 9.02 -6.64 16.57
C TRP A 89 8.42 -5.47 17.34
N ASN A 90 7.51 -5.71 18.30
CA ASN A 90 7.01 -4.71 19.23
C ASN A 90 8.12 -4.12 20.11
N THR A 91 9.23 -4.86 20.29
CA THR A 91 10.42 -4.35 21.00
C THR A 91 11.23 -3.36 20.17
N PHE A 92 10.95 -3.25 18.85
CA PHE A 92 11.61 -2.36 17.89
C PHE A 92 10.58 -1.48 17.16
N PRO A 93 9.87 -0.58 17.87
CA PRO A 93 8.84 0.27 17.27
C PRO A 93 9.36 1.14 16.13
N GLU A 94 10.65 1.47 16.14
CA GLU A 94 11.31 2.24 15.09
C GLU A 94 11.28 1.57 13.71
N LEU A 95 11.05 0.26 13.64
CA LEU A 95 10.96 -0.48 12.39
C LEU A 95 9.59 -0.35 11.71
N GLY A 96 8.57 0.16 12.42
CA GLY A 96 7.22 0.36 11.88
C GLY A 96 6.60 -0.92 11.30
N ILE A 97 6.78 -2.05 11.99
CA ILE A 97 6.33 -3.35 11.51
C ILE A 97 4.81 -3.47 11.62
N ASN A 98 4.17 -3.87 10.52
CA ASN A 98 2.74 -4.18 10.48
C ASN A 98 2.52 -5.59 9.90
N THR A 99 1.43 -6.24 10.29
CA THR A 99 1.05 -7.59 9.83
C THR A 99 -0.28 -7.58 9.10
N TRP A 100 -0.34 -8.31 7.99
CA TRP A 100 -1.52 -8.35 7.11
C TRP A 100 -1.88 -9.79 6.76
N GLN A 101 -3.15 -10.00 6.45
CA GLN A 101 -3.63 -11.28 5.95
C GLN A 101 -2.96 -11.61 4.62
N TYR A 102 -2.47 -12.84 4.48
CA TYR A 102 -1.72 -13.24 3.29
C TYR A 102 -2.60 -13.26 2.04
N ASN A 103 -2.28 -12.40 1.06
CA ASN A 103 -2.97 -12.31 -0.22
C ASN A 103 -4.46 -11.98 -0.12
N ILE A 104 -4.85 -11.28 0.95
CA ILE A 104 -6.21 -10.78 1.16
C ILE A 104 -6.18 -9.26 1.17
N TYR A 105 -7.08 -8.68 0.38
CA TYR A 105 -7.29 -7.25 0.24
C TYR A 105 -8.70 -6.90 0.69
N GLU A 106 -8.92 -5.63 1.04
CA GLU A 106 -10.26 -5.10 1.31
C GLU A 106 -11.16 -5.22 0.06
N ASP A 107 -12.44 -5.54 0.28
CA ASP A 107 -13.45 -5.44 -0.77
C ASP A 107 -13.98 -4.00 -0.82
N PRO A 108 -13.74 -3.23 -1.90
CA PRO A 108 -14.13 -1.83 -1.97
C PRO A 108 -15.65 -1.58 -1.90
N ARG A 109 -16.47 -2.63 -1.91
CA ARG A 109 -17.94 -2.58 -1.77
C ARG A 109 -18.39 -2.68 -0.32
N GLU A 110 -17.52 -3.13 0.59
CA GLU A 110 -17.84 -3.23 2.02
C GLU A 110 -17.86 -1.84 2.66
N ALA A 111 -18.83 -1.61 3.55
CA ALA A 111 -18.92 -0.36 4.29
C ALA A 111 -17.69 -0.19 5.20
N GLY A 112 -17.05 0.98 5.14
CA GLY A 112 -15.82 1.27 5.89
C GLY A 112 -14.52 0.96 5.14
N SER A 113 -14.60 0.37 3.95
CA SER A 113 -13.41 0.13 3.11
C SER A 113 -12.75 1.42 2.67
N ARG A 114 -11.43 1.38 2.52
CA ARG A 114 -10.62 2.53 2.16
C ARG A 114 -10.83 2.93 0.68
N PRO A 115 -10.71 4.23 0.33
CA PRO A 115 -10.88 4.69 -1.03
C PRO A 115 -9.91 3.99 -2.00
N VAL A 116 -10.44 3.47 -3.11
CA VAL A 116 -9.62 2.79 -4.14
C VAL A 116 -8.71 3.77 -4.88
N ILE A 117 -9.08 5.05 -4.93
CA ILE A 117 -8.30 6.10 -5.58
C ILE A 117 -7.73 7.03 -4.53
N LEU A 118 -6.41 7.21 -4.56
CA LEU A 118 -5.65 8.02 -3.62
C LEU A 118 -4.75 9.00 -4.39
N PRO A 119 -4.78 10.31 -4.09
CA PRO A 119 -3.76 11.24 -4.58
C PRO A 119 -2.35 10.83 -4.16
N LEU A 120 -1.36 10.91 -5.05
CA LEU A 120 0.02 10.50 -4.75
C LEU A 120 0.62 11.25 -3.55
N ASN A 121 0.22 12.51 -3.34
CA ASN A 121 0.66 13.33 -2.22
C ASN A 121 0.04 12.94 -0.87
N GLU A 122 -0.95 12.04 -0.85
CA GLU A 122 -1.48 11.43 0.38
C GLU A 122 -0.74 10.13 0.73
N VAL A 123 0.16 9.65 -0.13
CA VAL A 123 1.05 8.55 0.20
C VAL A 123 2.12 9.05 1.15
N HIS A 124 2.24 8.37 2.29
CA HIS A 124 3.23 8.69 3.30
C HIS A 124 4.62 8.19 2.90
N CYS A 125 4.74 6.90 2.56
CA CYS A 125 6.01 6.33 2.13
C CYS A 125 5.79 5.05 1.30
N GLN A 126 6.87 4.55 0.70
CA GLN A 126 6.91 3.18 0.21
C GLN A 126 7.17 2.21 1.37
N ILE A 127 6.63 0.99 1.28
CA ILE A 127 6.89 -0.06 2.27
C ILE A 127 7.45 -1.30 1.60
N SER A 128 8.30 -2.03 2.33
CA SER A 128 8.74 -3.36 1.91
C SER A 128 7.87 -4.42 2.57
N ARG A 129 7.70 -5.56 1.87
CA ARG A 129 6.90 -6.69 2.33
C ARG A 129 7.72 -7.97 2.35
N GLY A 130 7.65 -8.69 3.45
CA GLY A 130 8.03 -10.08 3.59
C GLY A 130 6.82 -10.99 3.80
N THR A 131 7.06 -12.29 3.78
CA THR A 131 6.05 -13.31 4.09
C THR A 131 6.50 -14.09 5.31
N LEU A 132 5.61 -14.23 6.29
CA LEU A 132 5.77 -15.17 7.40
C LEU A 132 5.18 -16.51 6.96
N GLU A 133 6.03 -17.37 6.40
CA GLU A 133 5.59 -18.66 5.83
C GLU A 133 5.37 -19.76 6.88
N HIS A 134 5.96 -19.59 8.07
CA HIS A 134 5.94 -20.57 9.16
C HIS A 134 4.79 -20.38 10.15
N THR A 135 3.95 -19.37 9.96
CA THR A 135 2.77 -19.11 10.78
C THR A 135 1.55 -19.81 10.17
N ASP A 136 0.62 -20.25 11.00
CA ASP A 136 -0.69 -20.72 10.57
C ASP A 136 -1.77 -19.85 11.22
N PRO A 137 -2.41 -18.93 10.45
CA PRO A 137 -2.31 -18.76 9.00
C PRO A 137 -1.01 -18.07 8.55
N LYS A 138 -0.65 -18.24 7.26
CA LYS A 138 0.40 -17.43 6.62
C LYS A 138 0.04 -15.96 6.67
N MET A 139 1.05 -15.10 6.80
CA MET A 139 0.85 -13.65 6.87
C MET A 139 1.87 -12.88 6.05
N TRP A 140 1.50 -11.65 5.69
CA TRP A 140 2.46 -10.66 5.25
C TRP A 140 2.95 -9.85 6.44
N ILE A 141 4.22 -9.46 6.38
CA ILE A 141 4.85 -8.53 7.30
C ILE A 141 5.40 -7.37 6.47
N THR A 142 5.17 -6.13 6.91
CA THR A 142 5.68 -4.95 6.20
C THR A 142 6.46 -4.07 7.14
N ASN A 143 7.48 -3.40 6.61
CA ASN A 143 8.23 -2.34 7.31
C ASN A 143 8.22 -1.06 6.46
N THR A 144 8.25 0.08 7.13
CA THR A 144 8.32 1.37 6.44
C THR A 144 9.69 1.56 5.80
N MET A 145 9.73 2.29 4.69
CA MET A 145 10.98 2.80 4.12
C MET A 145 11.07 4.32 4.26
N ASP A 146 10.32 4.90 5.19
CA ASP A 146 10.38 6.33 5.48
C ASP A 146 11.80 6.74 5.93
N ARG A 147 12.16 8.02 5.76
CA ARG A 147 13.51 8.55 6.03
C ARG A 147 13.58 9.38 7.29
#